data_AF-A0A517TYT6-F1
#
_entry.id   AF-A0A517TYT6-F1
#
_cell.length_a   1.000
_cell.length_b   1.000
_cell.length_c   1.000
_cell.angle_alpha   90.00
_cell.angle_beta   90.00
_cell.angle_gamma   90.00
#
_symmetry.space_group_name_H-M   'P 1'
#
loop_
_entity.id
_entity.type
_entity.pdbx_description
1 polymer ?
#
loop_
_entity_poly.entity_id
_entity_poly.type
_entity_poly.pdbx_seq_one_letter_code
_entity_poly.pdbx_strand_id
1 'polypeptide(L)'
;MSQDKNSRQIQIAGRNIRCDSEEDRALLSAAKAITEDPSTAGGIKLDRLYVLRDACQRYSVGKAQRLVKMAIDRLERQQPH
;
A
#
# COMPACT_ATOMS: atom_id res chain seq x y z
N MET A 1 -31.25 0.51 -6.43
CA MET A 1 -30.02 -0.30 -6.28
C MET A 1 -29.14 0.41 -5.27
N SER A 2 -29.22 -0.01 -4.01
CA SER A 2 -28.71 0.78 -2.88
C SER A 2 -27.79 -0.07 -2.04
N GLN A 3 -26.55 -0.24 -2.48
CA GLN A 3 -25.44 -0.68 -1.63
C GLN A 3 -24.14 -0.38 -2.37
N ASP A 4 -23.06 -0.28 -1.61
CA ASP A 4 -21.67 -0.20 -2.10
C ASP A 4 -21.02 1.18 -2.30
N LYS A 5 -21.56 2.27 -1.72
CA LYS A 5 -20.76 3.52 -1.57
C LYS A 5 -19.70 3.42 -0.46
N ASN A 6 -19.78 2.43 0.42
CA ASN A 6 -18.89 2.26 1.58
C ASN A 6 -17.68 1.36 1.30
N SER A 7 -17.75 0.51 0.27
CA SER A 7 -16.68 -0.46 -0.01
C SER A 7 -15.41 0.18 -0.56
N ARG A 8 -15.41 1.46 -0.91
CA ARG A 8 -14.22 2.14 -1.45
C ARG A 8 -13.51 3.00 -0.42
N GLN A 9 -13.85 2.91 0.87
CA GLN A 9 -13.17 3.67 1.91
C GLN A 9 -12.26 2.77 2.73
N ILE A 10 -11.06 3.26 3.06
CA ILE A 10 -10.12 2.58 3.96
C ILE A 10 -9.48 3.56 4.91
N GLN A 11 -9.33 3.16 6.17
CA GLN A 11 -8.63 3.95 7.18
C GLN A 11 -7.18 3.49 7.30
N ILE A 12 -6.23 4.41 7.04
CA ILE A 12 -4.79 4.16 7.12
C ILE A 12 -4.15 5.23 8.00
N ALA A 13 -3.43 4.81 9.04
CA ALA A 13 -2.75 5.73 9.97
C ALA A 13 -3.65 6.86 10.50
N GLY A 14 -4.92 6.56 10.79
CA GLY A 14 -5.90 7.54 11.29
C GLY A 14 -6.54 8.42 10.22
N ARG A 15 -6.25 8.21 8.94
CA ARG A 15 -6.84 8.95 7.81
C ARG A 15 -7.82 8.06 7.03
N ASN A 16 -9.01 8.59 6.77
CA ASN A 16 -9.98 7.94 5.89
C ASN A 16 -9.68 8.33 4.44
N ILE A 17 -9.32 7.33 3.64
CA ILE A 17 -9.02 7.49 2.22
C ILE A 17 -10.19 6.92 1.44
N ARG A 18 -10.68 7.70 0.48
CA ARG A 18 -11.66 7.24 -0.49
C ARG A 18 -10.94 6.81 -1.75
N CYS A 19 -10.90 5.51 -1.97
CA CYS A 19 -10.37 4.88 -3.17
C CYS A 19 -11.32 5.13 -4.35
N ASP A 20 -10.73 5.25 -5.53
CA ASP A 20 -11.46 5.36 -6.79
C ASP A 20 -12.04 3.99 -7.20
N SER A 21 -11.24 2.93 -7.00
CA SER A 21 -11.54 1.54 -7.35
C SER A 21 -11.30 0.55 -6.19
N GLU A 22 -11.85 -0.66 -6.31
CA GLU A 22 -11.61 -1.75 -5.35
C GLU A 22 -10.16 -2.24 -5.37
N GLU A 23 -9.50 -2.22 -6.53
CA GLU A 23 -8.08 -2.54 -6.66
C GLU A 23 -7.20 -1.58 -5.86
N ASP A 24 -7.48 -0.28 -5.93
CA ASP A 24 -6.79 0.73 -5.12
C ASP A 24 -6.97 0.48 -3.62
N ARG A 25 -8.17 0.06 -3.20
CA ARG A 25 -8.42 -0.33 -1.82
C ARG A 25 -7.60 -1.55 -1.42
N ALA A 26 -7.47 -2.55 -2.28
CA ALA A 26 -6.64 -3.72 -1.99
C ALA A 26 -5.16 -3.35 -1.86
N LEU A 27 -4.65 -2.48 -2.73
CA LEU A 27 -3.27 -1.96 -2.66
C LEU A 27 -3.04 -1.17 -1.37
N LEU A 28 -3.96 -0.27 -1.04
CA LEU A 28 -3.91 0.52 0.19
C LEU A 28 -4.07 -0.33 1.46
N SER A 29 -4.83 -1.42 1.41
CA SER A 29 -4.93 -2.39 2.50
C SER A 29 -3.62 -3.12 2.73
N ALA A 30 -2.92 -3.50 1.66
CA ALA A 30 -1.57 -4.06 1.77
C ALA A 30 -0.58 -3.02 2.33
N ALA A 31 -0.69 -1.76 1.90
CA ALA A 31 0.14 -0.66 2.41
C ALA A 31 -0.09 -0.39 3.90
N LYS A 32 -1.35 -0.53 4.35
CA LYS A 32 -1.71 -0.48 5.77
C LYS A 32 -1.05 -1.62 6.54
N ALA A 33 -1.12 -2.86 6.04
CA ALA A 33 -0.47 -4.01 6.68
C ALA A 33 1.05 -3.80 6.83
N ILE A 34 1.73 -3.25 5.82
CA ILE A 34 3.15 -2.87 5.90
C ILE A 34 3.40 -1.78 6.94
N THR A 35 2.45 -0.87 7.11
CA THR A 35 2.54 0.21 8.10
C THR A 35 2.38 -0.29 9.54
N GLU A 36 1.60 -1.35 9.73
CA GLU A 36 1.38 -2.02 11.02
C GLU A 36 2.51 -3.00 11.34
N ASP A 37 2.92 -3.82 10.36
CA ASP A 37 4.07 -4.72 10.45
C ASP A 37 4.95 -4.61 9.19
N PRO A 38 6.16 -4.04 9.27
CA PRO A 38 7.05 -3.90 8.12
C PRO A 38 7.60 -5.25 7.62
N SER A 39 7.47 -6.33 8.39
CA SER A 39 7.91 -7.67 7.98
C SER A 39 7.02 -8.23 6.87
N THR A 40 5.74 -7.85 6.82
CA THR A 40 4.81 -8.19 5.72
C THR A 40 5.36 -7.81 4.34
N ALA A 41 6.14 -6.73 4.25
CA ALA A 41 6.72 -6.29 2.99
C ALA A 41 7.73 -7.28 2.40
N GLY A 42 8.36 -8.13 3.24
CA GLY A 42 9.27 -9.18 2.78
C GLY A 42 8.58 -10.34 2.05
N GLY A 43 7.27 -10.53 2.25
CA GLY A 43 6.47 -11.52 1.53
C GLY A 43 5.86 -11.01 0.23
N ILE A 44 6.04 -9.72 -0.09
CA ILE A 44 5.45 -9.07 -1.26
C ILE A 44 6.50 -9.00 -2.38
N LYS A 45 6.10 -9.38 -3.60
CA LYS A 45 6.96 -9.27 -4.78
C LYS A 45 7.38 -7.82 -5.03
N LEU A 46 8.62 -7.62 -5.49
CA LEU A 46 9.17 -6.29 -5.78
C LEU A 46 8.28 -5.47 -6.74
N ASP A 47 7.79 -6.08 -7.82
CA ASP A 47 6.85 -5.46 -8.77
C ASP A 47 5.59 -4.91 -8.07
N ARG A 48 5.01 -5.70 -7.18
CA ARG A 48 3.82 -5.34 -6.40
C ARG A 48 4.10 -4.19 -5.42
N LEU A 49 5.34 -4.10 -4.89
CA LEU A 49 5.74 -2.97 -4.04
C LEU A 49 5.83 -1.65 -4.83
N TYR A 50 6.29 -1.66 -6.08
CA TYR A 50 6.25 -0.47 -6.93
C TYR A 50 4.82 0.01 -7.18
N VAL A 51 3.89 -0.92 -7.46
CA VAL A 51 2.46 -0.61 -7.62
C VAL A 51 1.88 -0.03 -6.32
N LEU A 52 2.22 -0.61 -5.16
CA LEU A 52 1.82 -0.08 -3.85
C LEU A 52 2.34 1.35 -3.62
N ARG A 53 3.59 1.62 -3.99
CA ARG A 53 4.22 2.94 -3.85
C ARG A 53 3.45 3.99 -4.65
N ASP A 54 3.10 3.66 -5.90
CA ASP A 54 2.35 4.54 -6.78
C ASP A 54 0.95 4.84 -6.22
N ALA A 55 0.23 3.81 -5.77
CA ALA A 55 -1.05 3.99 -5.09
C ALA A 55 -0.91 4.84 -3.83
N CYS A 56 0.08 4.60 -2.97
CA CYS A 56 0.32 5.42 -1.78
C CYS A 56 0.59 6.88 -2.13
N GLN A 57 1.32 7.14 -3.22
CA GLN A 57 1.59 8.49 -3.70
C GLN A 57 0.31 9.16 -4.22
N ARG A 58 -0.48 8.46 -5.04
CA ARG A 58 -1.76 8.92 -5.58
C ARG A 58 -2.74 9.35 -4.49
N TYR A 59 -2.79 8.59 -3.39
CA TYR A 59 -3.66 8.87 -2.25
C TYR A 59 -2.99 9.62 -1.10
N SER A 60 -1.78 10.17 -1.31
CA SER A 60 -1.02 10.97 -0.33
C SER A 60 -0.80 10.29 1.03
N VAL A 61 -0.49 9.00 1.01
CA VAL A 61 -0.24 8.14 2.19
C VAL A 61 1.25 8.12 2.53
N GLY A 62 1.79 9.26 2.96
CA GLY A 62 3.23 9.46 3.10
C GLY A 62 3.94 8.45 4.01
N LYS A 63 3.32 8.04 5.13
CA LYS A 63 3.92 7.03 6.04
C LYS A 63 4.07 5.67 5.35
N ALA A 64 3.02 5.20 4.70
CA ALA A 64 3.04 3.92 3.98
C ALA A 64 3.99 3.99 2.77
N GLN A 65 3.99 5.10 2.03
CA GLN A 65 4.91 5.33 0.92
C GLN A 65 6.38 5.22 1.36
N ARG A 66 6.75 5.80 2.51
CA ARG A 66 8.11 5.71 3.05
C ARG A 66 8.50 4.28 3.39
N LEU A 67 7.62 3.52 4.04
CA LEU A 67 7.88 2.13 4.41
C LEU A 67 7.98 1.21 3.18
N VAL A 68 7.09 1.38 2.21
CA VAL A 68 7.16 0.67 0.93
C VAL A 68 8.47 0.97 0.21
N LYS A 69 8.92 2.24 0.19
CA LYS A 69 10.22 2.60 -0.42
C LYS A 69 11.40 1.91 0.28
N MET A 70 11.37 1.82 1.61
CA MET A 70 12.41 1.10 2.37
C MET A 70 12.39 -0.41 2.10
N ALA A 71 11.20 -1.00 1.92
CA ALA A 71 11.06 -2.40 1.56
C ALA A 71 11.61 -2.70 0.16
N ILE A 72 11.31 -1.84 -0.83
CA ILE A 72 11.86 -1.91 -2.19
C ILE A 72 13.39 -1.89 -2.12
N ASP A 73 13.98 -0.89 -1.48
CA ASP A 73 15.44 -0.75 -1.35
C ASP A 73 16.07 -1.99 -0.70
N ARG A 74 15.42 -2.55 0.33
CA ARG A 74 15.88 -3.77 1.00
C ARG A 74 15.81 -5.01 0.10
N LEU A 75 14.78 -5.14 -0.74
CA LEU A 75 14.62 -6.26 -1.66
C LEU A 75 15.60 -6.16 -2.83
N GLU A 76 15.80 -4.96 -3.39
CA GLU A 76 16.79 -4.70 -4.44
C GLU A 76 18.21 -5.07 -3.98
N ARG A 77 18.57 -4.79 -2.72
CA ARG A 77 19.86 -5.23 -2.16
C ARG A 77 19.99 -6.74 -1.95
N GLN A 78 18.88 -7.45 -1.80
CA GLN A 78 18.87 -8.91 -1.56
C GLN A 78 18.81 -9.73 -2.85
N GLN A 79 18.47 -9.11 -3.99
CA GLN A 79 18.48 -9.74 -5.30
C GLN A 79 19.64 -9.15 -6.11
N PRO A 80 20.91 -9.56 -5.86
CA PRO A 80 22.02 -9.16 -6.70
C PRO A 80 21.77 -9.71 -8.11
N HIS A 81 21.75 -8.78 -9.07
CA HIS A 81 21.47 -9.08 -10.46
C HIS A 81 22.64 -9.80 -11.14
#